data_AF-A0A0F9FWM7-F1
#
_entry.id   AF-A0A0F9FWM7-F1
#
_cell.length_a   1.000
_cell.length_b   1.000
_cell.length_c   1.000
_cell.angle_alpha   90.00
_cell.angle_beta   90.00
_cell.angle_gamma   90.00
#
_symmetry.space_group_name_H-M   'P 1'
#
loop_
_entity.id
_entity.type
_entity.pdbx_description
1 polymer ?
#
loop_
_entity_poly.entity_id
_entity_poly.type
_entity_poly.pdbx_seq_one_letter_code
_entity_poly.pdbx_strand_id
1 'polypeptide(L)'
;MAHKFDNNLRFVGATNPLTSDYTCGSRATLLVVGIVTGPAGNRFGVAPTYDGVELTLADFVRVIIPQVGCELWYMTEPPTGSALEISVQNPLSLPLHVQVSSYNVNTGFTSALDVDGGSLGSSTSPSVSLTTTVDGGVIVGVLGSDQDYAPTAQSGTNLNRTDNGLYSDSNQFTLQASAGAIATSWTTGVYGGGVYGNGIYNGNHGSAMSVAAFKQVQVPVTLEPDALALSLSLLLPSIDIDDSPTILASAVPLTLTLNAPTITIGKTHEGTVQTLTLALKAPSVVIDVTVEPTVLSLSLSLGTVSVAIEQDVTVVISTFALALSIEQVNILAPLPVVRMMPFIFSSDIAYPIEFGEKYARFYFDGDPLLGDAEVHVEVATDYESSELYQLQTIQSADVMWMVHPSHPQAQLKRVTTTSFIVEDIVFDKGPFIERNDIAEDDDVVMNVDATIAGTAGTLTRSSGIFQPGHVGALFELTHPRVNRQMNGRLEGTETGLIGEQIDVIGDYIFSITTEEWIGTVRLQKSDDGWVTSTGVKTFLSTGVTTFQATETETGFQYRINVVVHLAGTIAASLAINTSSVSGSATAVGVIGV
;
A
#
# COMPACT_ATOMS: atom_id res chain seq x y z
N MET A 1 -14.04 44.93 17.35
CA MET A 1 -14.63 45.00 16.00
C MET A 1 -13.63 44.40 15.03
N ALA A 2 -14.08 43.53 14.11
CA ALA A 2 -13.18 42.87 13.16
C ALA A 2 -12.67 43.84 12.09
N HIS A 3 -13.57 44.60 11.46
CA HIS A 3 -13.17 45.71 10.59
C HIS A 3 -12.84 46.98 11.38
N LYS A 4 -11.92 47.77 10.83
CA LYS A 4 -11.55 49.12 11.27
C LYS A 4 -11.51 50.04 10.05
N PHE A 5 -11.98 51.27 10.22
CA PHE A 5 -11.81 52.32 9.22
C PHE A 5 -10.33 52.66 9.05
N ASP A 6 -9.92 52.87 7.81
CA ASP A 6 -8.53 53.16 7.44
C ASP A 6 -8.40 54.59 6.89
N ASN A 7 -8.90 54.85 5.69
CA ASN A 7 -8.81 56.16 5.04
C ASN A 7 -10.06 56.44 4.18
N ASN A 8 -10.23 57.69 3.72
CA ASN A 8 -11.25 58.05 2.73
C ASN A 8 -10.84 59.27 1.89
N LEU A 9 -11.43 59.41 0.70
CA LEU A 9 -11.27 60.56 -0.18
C LEU A 9 -12.55 60.83 -0.97
N ARG A 10 -12.91 62.11 -1.10
CA ARG A 10 -13.95 62.56 -2.03
C ARG A 10 -13.34 63.37 -3.16
N PHE A 11 -13.74 63.09 -4.40
CA PHE A 11 -13.40 63.91 -5.57
C PHE A 11 -14.58 63.98 -6.55
N VAL A 12 -14.59 65.01 -7.39
CA VAL A 12 -15.72 65.31 -8.28
C VAL A 12 -15.22 65.78 -9.64
N GLY A 13 -16.00 65.57 -10.69
CA GLY A 13 -15.69 66.08 -12.02
C GLY A 13 -16.52 65.46 -13.14
N ALA A 14 -16.19 65.83 -14.38
CA ALA A 14 -16.91 65.41 -15.59
C ALA A 14 -15.98 64.94 -16.73
N THR A 15 -14.69 64.74 -16.45
CA THR A 15 -13.71 64.25 -17.43
C THR A 15 -13.90 62.75 -17.69
N ASN A 16 -13.35 62.24 -18.80
CA ASN A 16 -13.34 60.82 -19.14
C ASN A 16 -11.90 60.30 -19.38
N PRO A 17 -11.35 59.44 -18.52
CA PRO A 17 -11.86 59.09 -17.20
C PRO A 17 -11.82 60.26 -16.20
N LEU A 18 -12.56 60.15 -15.10
CA LEU A 18 -12.37 60.98 -13.91
C LEU A 18 -11.42 60.25 -12.98
N THR A 19 -10.27 60.85 -12.68
CA THR A 19 -9.21 60.23 -11.88
C THR A 19 -8.85 61.02 -10.63
N SER A 20 -8.33 60.32 -9.62
CA SER A 20 -7.71 60.92 -8.44
C SER A 20 -6.75 59.94 -7.78
N ASP A 21 -5.71 60.46 -7.14
CA ASP A 21 -4.79 59.66 -6.33
C ASP A 21 -5.43 59.29 -5.00
N TYR A 22 -5.31 58.02 -4.60
CA TYR A 22 -5.75 57.52 -3.30
C TYR A 22 -4.70 56.59 -2.70
N THR A 23 -4.49 56.66 -1.38
CA THR A 23 -3.57 55.77 -0.67
C THR A 23 -4.35 54.94 0.34
N CYS A 24 -4.49 53.65 0.04
CA CYS A 24 -4.86 52.65 1.03
C CYS A 24 -3.76 52.53 2.09
N GLY A 25 -4.13 52.50 3.37
CA GLY A 25 -3.21 52.21 4.45
C GLY A 25 -2.58 50.83 4.28
N SER A 26 -1.42 50.63 4.90
CA SER A 26 -0.59 49.42 4.75
C SER A 26 -1.25 48.10 5.19
N ARG A 27 -2.48 48.15 5.71
CA ARG A 27 -3.24 46.99 6.19
C ARG A 27 -4.64 46.90 5.57
N ALA A 28 -4.91 47.66 4.51
CA ALA A 28 -6.20 47.66 3.83
C ALA A 28 -6.46 46.31 3.19
N THR A 29 -7.58 45.72 3.57
CA THR A 29 -8.11 44.47 3.00
C THR A 29 -9.37 44.74 2.17
N LEU A 30 -9.90 45.96 2.24
CA LEU A 30 -11.10 46.39 1.53
C LEU A 30 -10.96 47.85 1.08
N LEU A 31 -11.27 48.09 -0.18
CA LEU A 31 -11.51 49.40 -0.78
C LEU A 31 -12.97 49.45 -1.24
N VAL A 32 -13.70 50.53 -0.95
CA VAL A 32 -15.08 50.75 -1.38
C VAL A 32 -15.18 52.10 -2.09
N VAL A 33 -15.90 52.13 -3.21
CA VAL A 33 -16.10 53.32 -4.04
C VAL A 33 -17.60 53.55 -4.27
N GLY A 34 -18.13 54.58 -3.62
CA GLY A 34 -19.47 55.10 -3.88
C GLY A 34 -19.42 56.15 -5.00
N ILE A 35 -20.29 56.03 -5.99
CA ILE A 35 -20.39 56.96 -7.11
C ILE A 35 -21.82 57.48 -7.16
N VAL A 36 -21.99 58.79 -7.18
CA VAL A 36 -23.28 59.45 -7.42
C VAL A 36 -23.22 60.21 -8.73
N THR A 37 -24.22 59.98 -9.59
CA THR A 37 -24.42 60.67 -10.86
C THR A 37 -25.58 61.66 -10.73
N GLY A 38 -25.35 62.90 -11.15
CA GLY A 38 -26.39 63.92 -11.22
C GLY A 38 -27.48 63.65 -12.28
N PRO A 39 -28.47 64.56 -12.40
CA PRO A 39 -29.53 64.46 -13.39
C PRO A 39 -29.02 64.49 -14.83
N ALA A 40 -29.81 63.93 -15.76
CA ALA A 40 -29.60 63.93 -17.22
C ALA A 40 -28.64 62.88 -17.85
N GLY A 41 -28.31 61.78 -17.15
CA GLY A 41 -27.70 60.61 -17.79
C GLY A 41 -27.37 59.50 -16.79
N ASN A 42 -27.09 58.30 -17.29
CA ASN A 42 -26.68 57.18 -16.43
C ASN A 42 -25.34 56.60 -16.88
N ARG A 43 -24.50 56.27 -15.90
CA ARG A 43 -23.28 55.51 -16.09
C ARG A 43 -23.66 54.03 -15.96
N PHE A 44 -23.88 53.34 -17.09
CA PHE A 44 -24.33 51.95 -17.09
C PHE A 44 -23.21 50.98 -16.68
N GLY A 45 -22.92 50.88 -15.38
CA GLY A 45 -22.19 49.76 -14.78
C GLY A 45 -20.76 49.55 -15.29
N VAL A 46 -20.10 50.59 -15.80
CA VAL A 46 -18.68 50.50 -16.18
C VAL A 46 -17.86 50.46 -14.90
N ALA A 47 -17.09 49.40 -14.69
CA ALA A 47 -16.30 49.26 -13.49
C ALA A 47 -15.29 50.41 -13.36
N PRO A 48 -15.20 51.09 -12.21
CA PRO A 48 -14.02 51.89 -11.91
C PRO A 48 -12.82 50.96 -11.71
N THR A 49 -11.61 51.50 -11.88
CA THR A 49 -10.37 50.77 -11.62
C THR A 49 -9.57 51.43 -10.50
N TYR A 50 -8.79 50.65 -9.78
CA TYR A 50 -7.74 51.13 -8.88
C TYR A 50 -6.42 50.49 -9.31
N ASP A 51 -5.43 51.30 -9.66
CA ASP A 51 -4.17 50.84 -10.26
C ASP A 51 -4.38 49.96 -11.51
N GLY A 52 -5.39 50.31 -12.32
CA GLY A 52 -5.77 49.55 -13.52
C GLY A 52 -6.54 48.25 -13.27
N VAL A 53 -6.75 47.84 -12.01
CA VAL A 53 -7.54 46.66 -11.65
C VAL A 53 -9.01 47.04 -11.46
N GLU A 54 -9.92 46.36 -12.14
CA GLU A 54 -11.37 46.61 -12.05
C GLU A 54 -11.94 46.29 -10.66
N LEU A 55 -12.82 47.16 -10.16
CA LEU A 55 -13.61 46.92 -8.96
C LEU A 55 -14.84 46.08 -9.27
N THR A 56 -15.35 45.38 -8.25
CA THR A 56 -16.59 44.59 -8.32
C THR A 56 -17.79 45.42 -7.86
N LEU A 57 -18.93 45.32 -8.57
CA LEU A 57 -20.17 45.99 -8.15
C LEU A 57 -20.74 45.26 -6.92
N ALA A 58 -21.02 45.99 -5.84
CA ALA A 58 -21.48 45.41 -4.58
C ALA A 58 -22.98 45.05 -4.56
N ASP A 59 -23.79 45.82 -5.28
CA ASP A 59 -25.26 45.74 -5.32
C ASP A 59 -25.70 45.90 -6.80
N PHE A 60 -26.60 46.84 -7.10
CA PHE A 60 -27.01 47.23 -8.44
C PHE A 60 -26.74 48.71 -8.69
N VAL A 61 -26.54 49.07 -9.96
CA VAL A 61 -26.60 50.46 -10.40
C VAL A 61 -28.04 50.95 -10.23
N ARG A 62 -28.24 51.90 -9.32
CA ARG A 62 -29.57 52.40 -8.94
C ARG A 62 -29.78 53.77 -9.54
N VAL A 63 -30.87 53.92 -10.28
CA VAL A 63 -31.11 55.12 -11.09
C VAL A 63 -32.58 55.47 -11.03
N ILE A 64 -32.87 56.74 -10.75
CA ILE A 64 -34.19 57.33 -10.97
C ILE A 64 -34.02 58.38 -12.05
N ILE A 65 -34.56 58.11 -13.24
CA ILE A 65 -34.45 59.02 -14.38
C ILE A 65 -35.60 60.04 -14.31
N PRO A 66 -35.34 61.35 -14.52
CA PRO A 66 -34.06 61.98 -14.89
C PRO A 66 -33.27 62.55 -13.70
N GLN A 67 -33.51 62.09 -12.48
CA GLN A 67 -33.15 62.73 -11.22
C GLN A 67 -31.71 62.45 -10.75
N VAL A 68 -31.42 61.25 -10.24
CA VAL A 68 -30.14 60.89 -9.64
C VAL A 68 -29.86 59.40 -9.79
N GLY A 69 -28.59 59.02 -9.74
CA GLY A 69 -28.17 57.63 -9.68
C GLY A 69 -27.05 57.42 -8.67
N CYS A 70 -26.92 56.19 -8.18
CA CYS A 70 -25.80 55.78 -7.34
C CYS A 70 -25.30 54.37 -7.69
N GLU A 71 -24.02 54.15 -7.45
CA GLU A 71 -23.33 52.88 -7.60
C GLU A 71 -22.42 52.66 -6.39
N LEU A 72 -22.27 51.41 -5.94
CA LEU A 72 -21.36 51.04 -4.88
C LEU A 72 -20.47 49.89 -5.36
N TRP A 73 -19.17 50.14 -5.39
CA TRP A 73 -18.14 49.23 -5.90
C TRP A 73 -17.16 48.87 -4.80
N TYR A 74 -16.49 47.72 -4.90
CA TYR A 74 -15.49 47.30 -3.94
C TYR A 74 -14.33 46.52 -4.58
N MET A 75 -13.20 46.49 -3.88
CA MET A 75 -12.05 45.64 -4.16
C MET A 75 -11.55 45.04 -2.85
N THR A 76 -11.43 43.72 -2.83
CA THR A 76 -10.78 42.98 -1.75
C THR A 76 -9.28 42.93 -2.01
N GLU A 77 -8.47 43.03 -0.96
CA GLU A 77 -7.00 43.07 -1.06
C GLU A 77 -6.49 44.18 -2.01
N PRO A 78 -6.88 45.45 -1.82
CA PRO A 78 -6.40 46.53 -2.66
C PRO A 78 -4.88 46.72 -2.47
N PRO A 79 -4.12 47.07 -3.53
CA PRO A 79 -2.73 47.48 -3.38
C PRO A 79 -2.56 48.59 -2.33
N THR A 80 -1.55 48.48 -1.46
CA THR A 80 -1.38 49.34 -0.28
C THR A 80 -0.06 50.10 -0.25
N GLY A 81 0.02 51.14 0.59
CA GLY A 81 1.30 51.79 0.94
C GLY A 81 1.87 52.75 -0.11
N SER A 82 1.20 52.92 -1.25
CA SER A 82 1.51 53.93 -2.27
C SER A 82 0.24 54.66 -2.70
N ALA A 83 0.39 55.92 -3.14
CA ALA A 83 -0.69 56.63 -3.83
C ALA A 83 -0.87 56.04 -5.22
N LEU A 84 -2.05 55.49 -5.48
CA LEU A 84 -2.41 54.85 -6.74
C LEU A 84 -3.67 55.50 -7.31
N GLU A 85 -3.81 55.42 -8.63
CA GLU A 85 -4.90 56.10 -9.34
C GLU A 85 -6.22 55.33 -9.19
N ILE A 86 -7.24 56.00 -8.66
CA ILE A 86 -8.64 55.62 -8.85
C ILE A 86 -9.09 56.21 -10.18
N SER A 87 -9.62 55.40 -11.09
CA SER A 87 -10.07 55.83 -12.41
C SER A 87 -11.52 55.42 -12.67
N VAL A 88 -12.37 56.42 -12.88
CA VAL A 88 -13.81 56.25 -13.08
C VAL A 88 -14.16 56.62 -14.52
N GLN A 89 -14.40 55.61 -15.35
CA GLN A 89 -14.80 55.82 -16.75
C GLN A 89 -16.10 56.63 -16.83
N ASN A 90 -16.13 57.68 -17.65
CA ASN A 90 -17.25 58.62 -17.74
C ASN A 90 -17.51 59.04 -19.20
N PRO A 91 -17.88 58.10 -20.08
CA PRO A 91 -17.98 58.35 -21.53
C PRO A 91 -19.00 59.41 -21.93
N LEU A 92 -19.95 59.72 -21.05
CA LEU A 92 -20.99 60.72 -21.24
C LEU A 92 -20.65 62.08 -20.60
N SER A 93 -19.46 62.23 -20.01
CA SER A 93 -19.04 63.44 -19.29
C SER A 93 -20.07 63.92 -18.27
N LEU A 94 -20.68 62.98 -17.55
CA LEU A 94 -21.65 63.28 -16.49
C LEU A 94 -20.94 63.90 -15.29
N PRO A 95 -21.63 64.75 -14.50
CA PRO A 95 -21.10 65.21 -13.23
C PRO A 95 -21.10 64.03 -12.24
N LEU A 96 -19.90 63.52 -11.94
CA LEU A 96 -19.68 62.42 -11.02
C LEU A 96 -19.20 62.94 -9.66
N HIS A 97 -19.75 62.34 -8.61
CA HIS A 97 -19.34 62.55 -7.23
C HIS A 97 -18.88 61.23 -6.66
N VAL A 98 -17.58 61.11 -6.41
CA VAL A 98 -16.95 59.84 -6.04
C VAL A 98 -16.47 59.93 -4.61
N GLN A 99 -16.87 58.95 -3.81
CA GLN A 99 -16.35 58.72 -2.47
C GLN A 99 -15.60 57.39 -2.44
N VAL A 100 -14.35 57.44 -2.04
CA VAL A 100 -13.53 56.27 -1.79
C VAL A 100 -13.34 56.10 -0.29
N SER A 101 -13.38 54.88 0.23
CA SER A 101 -12.99 54.54 1.60
C SER A 101 -12.30 53.19 1.66
N SER A 102 -11.35 53.04 2.58
CA SER A 102 -10.65 51.77 2.84
C SER A 102 -10.87 51.29 4.27
N TYR A 103 -10.74 49.98 4.45
CA TYR A 103 -10.93 49.30 5.73
C TYR A 103 -9.93 48.16 5.91
N ASN A 104 -9.58 47.90 7.16
CA ASN A 104 -8.61 46.88 7.57
C ASN A 104 -9.33 45.85 8.47
N VAL A 105 -8.98 44.58 8.37
CA VAL A 105 -9.39 43.55 9.34
C VAL A 105 -8.25 43.15 10.30
N ASN A 106 -8.54 42.24 11.22
CA ASN A 106 -7.52 41.65 12.08
C ASN A 106 -6.48 40.87 11.27
N THR A 107 -5.25 40.80 11.77
CA THR A 107 -4.18 40.00 11.14
C THR A 107 -4.63 38.55 10.96
N GLY A 108 -4.38 37.96 9.79
CA GLY A 108 -4.79 36.60 9.44
C GLY A 108 -6.16 36.49 8.75
N PHE A 109 -6.83 37.63 8.53
CA PHE A 109 -8.11 37.71 7.83
C PHE A 109 -8.01 38.63 6.62
N THR A 110 -8.92 38.43 5.67
CA THR A 110 -9.21 39.31 4.53
C THR A 110 -10.69 39.76 4.61
N SER A 111 -11.10 40.70 3.78
CA SER A 111 -12.50 41.14 3.67
C SER A 111 -13.20 40.43 2.51
N ALA A 112 -14.49 40.15 2.66
CA ALA A 112 -15.36 39.68 1.58
C ALA A 112 -16.73 40.36 1.67
N LEU A 113 -17.42 40.48 0.53
CA LEU A 113 -18.82 40.88 0.52
C LEU A 113 -19.65 39.89 1.34
N ASP A 114 -20.54 40.40 2.20
CA ASP A 114 -21.42 39.61 3.03
C ASP A 114 -22.85 39.63 2.52
N VAL A 115 -23.48 40.81 2.56
CA VAL A 115 -24.86 41.06 2.15
C VAL A 115 -24.95 42.47 1.60
N ASP A 116 -25.68 42.65 0.52
CA ASP A 116 -25.95 43.95 -0.10
C ASP A 116 -27.45 44.28 -0.13
N GLY A 117 -27.76 45.53 -0.44
CA GLY A 117 -29.11 45.97 -0.69
C GLY A 117 -29.19 47.47 -0.92
N GLY A 118 -30.37 47.93 -1.28
CA GLY A 118 -30.58 49.34 -1.58
C GLY A 118 -32.03 49.63 -1.88
N SER A 119 -32.34 50.90 -2.14
CA SER A 119 -33.69 51.31 -2.46
C SER A 119 -33.72 52.45 -3.47
N LEU A 120 -34.82 52.52 -4.21
CA LEU A 120 -35.25 53.70 -4.95
C LEU A 120 -36.52 54.20 -4.25
N GLY A 121 -36.59 55.48 -3.94
CA GLY A 121 -37.74 55.98 -3.19
C GLY A 121 -37.95 57.47 -3.30
N SER A 122 -39.17 57.88 -2.96
CA SER A 122 -39.58 59.27 -2.84
C SER A 122 -39.64 59.77 -1.37
N SER A 123 -38.95 59.07 -0.48
CA SER A 123 -39.00 59.30 0.97
C SER A 123 -38.02 60.37 1.42
N THR A 124 -38.41 61.18 2.40
CA THR A 124 -37.54 62.13 3.11
C THR A 124 -36.62 61.43 4.13
N SER A 125 -36.75 60.12 4.29
CA SER A 125 -35.89 59.34 5.18
C SER A 125 -35.59 57.97 4.59
N PRO A 126 -34.81 57.90 3.50
CA PRO A 126 -34.48 56.63 2.86
C PRO A 126 -33.67 55.75 3.84
N SER A 127 -34.06 54.47 3.94
CA SER A 127 -33.45 53.50 4.85
C SER A 127 -33.47 52.10 4.24
N VAL A 128 -32.37 51.37 4.41
CA VAL A 128 -32.23 49.96 4.02
C VAL A 128 -31.70 49.17 5.20
N SER A 129 -32.35 48.05 5.51
CA SER A 129 -31.92 47.14 6.57
C SER A 129 -31.24 45.92 5.96
N LEU A 130 -29.98 45.67 6.34
CA LEU A 130 -29.25 44.46 5.99
C LEU A 130 -29.12 43.57 7.23
N THR A 131 -29.11 42.25 7.06
CA THR A 131 -28.85 41.30 8.14
C THR A 131 -27.50 40.65 7.90
N THR A 132 -26.47 41.10 8.62
CA THR A 132 -25.11 40.56 8.51
C THR A 132 -25.03 39.12 9.01
N THR A 133 -24.18 38.31 8.38
CA THR A 133 -24.04 36.87 8.69
C THR A 133 -22.92 36.58 9.68
N VAL A 134 -21.99 37.52 9.89
CA VAL A 134 -20.81 37.36 10.75
C VAL A 134 -20.59 38.60 11.63
N ASP A 135 -20.08 38.37 12.84
CA ASP A 135 -19.67 39.42 13.78
C ASP A 135 -18.55 40.31 13.21
N GLY A 136 -18.55 41.59 13.58
CA GLY A 136 -17.45 42.50 13.28
C GLY A 136 -17.43 43.08 11.85
N GLY A 137 -18.53 42.99 11.11
CA GLY A 137 -18.63 43.52 9.75
C GLY A 137 -18.56 45.05 9.66
N VAL A 138 -18.24 45.56 8.46
CA VAL A 138 -18.40 46.97 8.09
C VAL A 138 -19.53 47.09 7.08
N ILE A 139 -20.42 48.05 7.29
CA ILE A 139 -21.53 48.36 6.39
C ILE A 139 -21.25 49.72 5.78
N VAL A 140 -21.17 49.81 4.47
CA VAL A 140 -20.89 51.06 3.73
C VAL A 140 -22.09 51.39 2.86
N GLY A 141 -22.51 52.66 2.86
CA GLY A 141 -23.67 53.11 2.10
C GLY A 141 -23.41 54.40 1.35
N VAL A 142 -24.01 54.50 0.17
CA VAL A 142 -24.05 55.67 -0.70
C VAL A 142 -25.51 56.09 -0.95
N LEU A 143 -25.74 57.40 -0.96
CA LEU A 143 -27.02 58.02 -1.29
C LEU A 143 -26.78 59.13 -2.32
N GLY A 144 -27.52 59.06 -3.42
CA GLY A 144 -27.81 60.20 -4.29
C GLY A 144 -29.23 60.68 -4.05
N SER A 145 -29.44 61.99 -3.92
CA SER A 145 -30.77 62.58 -3.75
C SER A 145 -30.92 63.81 -4.63
N ASP A 146 -32.06 63.98 -5.30
CA ASP A 146 -32.33 65.15 -6.16
C ASP A 146 -32.61 66.46 -5.39
N GLN A 147 -32.23 66.51 -4.11
CA GLN A 147 -32.34 67.65 -3.22
C GLN A 147 -31.11 68.55 -3.35
N ASP A 148 -31.32 69.86 -3.45
CA ASP A 148 -30.29 70.91 -3.51
C ASP A 148 -29.74 71.31 -2.13
N TYR A 149 -29.65 70.35 -1.21
CA TYR A 149 -29.00 70.52 0.07
C TYR A 149 -28.51 69.17 0.60
N ALA A 150 -27.44 69.22 1.39
CA ALA A 150 -26.87 68.04 2.01
C ALA A 150 -27.87 67.41 3.01
N PRO A 151 -27.96 66.07 3.10
CA PRO A 151 -28.76 65.40 4.13
C PRO A 151 -28.49 65.97 5.54
N THR A 152 -29.50 66.02 6.41
CA THR A 152 -29.37 66.66 7.74
C THR A 152 -28.88 65.69 8.81
N ALA A 153 -29.10 64.39 8.64
CA ALA A 153 -28.64 63.33 9.53
C ALA A 153 -28.45 62.00 8.78
N GLN A 154 -27.75 61.06 9.40
CA GLN A 154 -27.57 59.69 8.93
C GLN A 154 -27.25 58.75 10.10
N SER A 155 -27.44 57.44 9.92
CA SER A 155 -27.32 56.44 10.99
C SER A 155 -25.89 56.03 11.35
N GLY A 156 -24.95 56.19 10.42
CA GLY A 156 -23.57 55.75 10.51
C GLY A 156 -22.55 56.90 10.61
N THR A 157 -21.27 56.53 10.60
CA THR A 157 -20.14 57.46 10.58
C THR A 157 -20.03 58.12 9.21
N ASN A 158 -19.89 59.44 9.20
CA ASN A 158 -19.87 60.25 7.99
C ASN A 158 -18.56 60.15 7.21
N LEU A 159 -18.66 59.77 5.93
CA LEU A 159 -17.59 59.93 4.94
C LEU A 159 -17.80 61.23 4.18
N ASN A 160 -19.01 61.45 3.65
CA ASN A 160 -19.41 62.72 3.07
C ASN A 160 -20.91 63.00 3.19
N ARG A 161 -21.24 64.28 3.07
CA ARG A 161 -22.61 64.78 3.08
C ARG A 161 -22.59 66.16 2.45
N THR A 162 -22.90 66.22 1.17
CA THR A 162 -22.59 67.40 0.36
C THR A 162 -23.77 67.79 -0.52
N ASP A 163 -24.02 69.09 -0.55
CA ASP A 163 -24.88 69.74 -1.53
C ASP A 163 -24.07 69.98 -2.81
N ASN A 164 -24.56 69.49 -3.94
CA ASN A 164 -23.95 69.69 -5.26
C ASN A 164 -24.72 70.73 -6.10
N GLY A 165 -25.62 71.49 -5.48
CA GLY A 165 -26.36 72.62 -6.04
C GLY A 165 -27.71 72.26 -6.64
N LEU A 166 -27.83 71.14 -7.36
CA LEU A 166 -29.12 70.64 -7.91
C LEU A 166 -29.54 69.28 -7.35
N TYR A 167 -28.64 68.63 -6.62
CA TYR A 167 -28.79 67.32 -6.01
C TYR A 167 -27.70 67.19 -4.94
N SER A 168 -27.72 66.11 -4.16
CA SER A 168 -26.77 65.86 -3.09
C SER A 168 -26.23 64.44 -3.13
N ASP A 169 -25.00 64.27 -2.65
CA ASP A 169 -24.38 62.98 -2.37
C ASP A 169 -24.07 62.85 -0.89
N SER A 170 -24.27 61.65 -0.37
CA SER A 170 -23.89 61.32 0.99
C SER A 170 -23.41 59.88 1.10
N ASN A 171 -22.33 59.69 1.86
CA ASN A 171 -21.69 58.40 2.05
C ASN A 171 -21.38 58.20 3.52
N GLN A 172 -21.60 56.98 4.00
CA GLN A 172 -21.42 56.64 5.40
C GLN A 172 -20.93 55.20 5.57
N PHE A 173 -20.39 54.91 6.75
CA PHE A 173 -20.14 53.53 7.16
C PHE A 173 -20.52 53.27 8.62
N THR A 174 -20.76 52.01 8.95
CA THR A 174 -21.01 51.55 10.32
C THR A 174 -20.19 50.31 10.60
N LEU A 175 -19.50 50.28 11.74
CA LEU A 175 -18.82 49.09 12.23
C LEU A 175 -19.75 48.35 13.20
N GLN A 176 -20.18 47.15 12.82
CA GLN A 176 -21.12 46.34 13.61
C GLN A 176 -20.34 45.30 14.41
N ALA A 177 -20.52 45.27 15.73
CA ALA A 177 -19.80 44.33 16.59
C ALA A 177 -20.33 42.89 16.49
N SER A 178 -21.65 42.71 16.46
CA SER A 178 -22.33 41.41 16.43
C SER A 178 -23.26 41.30 15.24
N ALA A 179 -23.29 40.12 14.60
CA ALA A 179 -24.14 39.82 13.47
C ALA A 179 -25.62 40.09 13.77
N GLY A 180 -26.36 40.56 12.78
CA GLY A 180 -27.78 40.85 12.91
C GLY A 180 -28.26 41.99 12.04
N ALA A 181 -29.55 42.29 12.13
CA ALA A 181 -30.18 43.35 11.36
C ALA A 181 -29.65 44.73 11.75
N ILE A 182 -29.22 45.52 10.75
CA ILE A 182 -28.78 46.90 10.91
C ILE A 182 -29.36 47.78 9.80
N ALA A 183 -29.98 48.88 10.19
CA ALA A 183 -30.54 49.86 9.26
C ALA A 183 -29.50 50.93 8.92
N THR A 184 -29.29 51.16 7.63
CA THR A 184 -28.52 52.28 7.09
C THR A 184 -29.49 53.30 6.54
N SER A 185 -29.56 54.48 7.16
CA SER A 185 -30.55 55.51 6.85
C SER A 185 -29.95 56.91 6.73
N TRP A 186 -30.68 57.77 6.03
CA TRP A 186 -30.44 59.21 5.93
C TRP A 186 -31.72 59.97 6.23
N THR A 187 -31.55 61.22 6.67
CA THR A 187 -32.61 62.21 6.74
C THR A 187 -32.36 63.25 5.67
N THR A 188 -33.04 63.12 4.53
CA THR A 188 -33.10 64.13 3.48
C THR A 188 -34.33 64.98 3.79
N GLY A 189 -34.17 66.22 4.24
CA GLY A 189 -35.25 67.07 4.77
C GLY A 189 -36.59 67.06 4.01
N VAL A 190 -37.65 67.56 4.65
CA VAL A 190 -38.95 67.73 3.98
C VAL A 190 -38.91 69.01 3.15
N TYR A 191 -38.92 68.91 1.82
CA TYR A 191 -39.31 70.05 0.99
C TYR A 191 -40.83 70.11 0.91
N GLY A 192 -41.41 71.21 1.41
CA GLY A 192 -42.74 71.63 0.99
C GLY A 192 -42.63 72.13 -0.46
N GLY A 193 -43.45 71.61 -1.37
CA GLY A 193 -43.34 71.90 -2.81
C GLY A 193 -43.08 73.38 -3.14
N GLY A 194 -42.11 73.63 -4.01
CA GLY A 194 -41.66 74.95 -4.45
C GLY A 194 -41.40 75.00 -5.96
N VAL A 195 -41.24 76.21 -6.49
CA VAL A 195 -41.03 76.48 -7.93
C VAL A 195 -39.52 76.49 -8.22
N TYR A 196 -39.07 75.61 -9.11
CA TYR A 196 -37.68 75.57 -9.62
C TYR A 196 -37.68 75.70 -11.14
N GLY A 197 -37.03 76.75 -11.65
CA GLY A 197 -37.10 77.12 -13.07
C GLY A 197 -38.53 77.42 -13.53
N ASN A 198 -38.81 77.27 -14.83
CA ASN A 198 -40.14 77.49 -15.42
C ASN A 198 -41.16 76.36 -15.11
N GLY A 199 -40.96 75.54 -14.06
CA GLY A 199 -41.78 74.38 -13.73
C GLY A 199 -42.23 74.31 -12.27
N ILE A 200 -43.42 73.75 -12.04
CA ILE A 200 -43.99 73.48 -10.71
C ILE A 200 -43.52 72.07 -10.28
N TYR A 201 -42.81 71.97 -9.15
CA TYR A 201 -42.36 70.70 -8.58
C TYR A 201 -43.40 70.17 -7.57
N ASN A 202 -43.91 68.95 -7.77
CA ASN A 202 -45.02 68.37 -6.98
C ASN A 202 -44.59 67.62 -5.69
N GLY A 203 -43.42 67.95 -5.13
CA GLY A 203 -42.93 67.38 -3.87
C GLY A 203 -42.52 65.90 -3.88
N ASN A 204 -42.48 65.24 -5.05
CA ASN A 204 -41.87 63.92 -5.21
C ASN A 204 -40.37 64.08 -5.51
N HIS A 205 -39.53 63.61 -4.59
CA HIS A 205 -38.07 63.75 -4.66
C HIS A 205 -37.40 62.40 -4.82
N GLY A 206 -36.58 62.22 -5.84
CA GLY A 206 -35.85 60.97 -6.06
C GLY A 206 -34.70 60.77 -5.09
N SER A 207 -34.65 59.59 -4.48
CA SER A 207 -33.48 59.09 -3.77
C SER A 207 -33.07 57.72 -4.34
N ALA A 208 -31.78 57.58 -4.64
CA ALA A 208 -31.16 56.32 -4.99
C ALA A 208 -30.12 56.00 -3.91
N MET A 209 -30.27 54.85 -3.25
CA MET A 209 -29.34 54.41 -2.22
C MET A 209 -28.87 52.99 -2.43
N SER A 210 -27.59 52.73 -2.19
CA SER A 210 -26.99 51.41 -2.22
C SER A 210 -26.14 51.21 -0.96
N VAL A 211 -26.20 50.02 -0.39
CA VAL A 211 -25.58 49.65 0.88
C VAL A 211 -25.01 48.24 0.77
N ALA A 212 -23.77 48.05 1.21
CA ALA A 212 -23.14 46.75 1.26
C ALA A 212 -22.47 46.51 2.61
N ALA A 213 -22.66 45.31 3.15
CA ALA A 213 -21.96 44.80 4.31
C ALA A 213 -20.81 43.88 3.88
N PHE A 214 -19.67 44.02 4.55
CA PHE A 214 -18.48 43.22 4.34
C PHE A 214 -18.10 42.49 5.62
N LYS A 215 -17.77 41.21 5.50
CA LYS A 215 -17.34 40.32 6.58
C LYS A 215 -15.86 40.02 6.50
N GLN A 216 -15.25 39.71 7.64
CA GLN A 216 -13.92 39.13 7.64
C GLN A 216 -14.02 37.66 7.24
N VAL A 217 -13.09 37.19 6.43
CA VAL A 217 -12.92 35.78 6.07
C VAL A 217 -11.49 35.41 6.41
N GLN A 218 -11.29 34.24 7.00
CA GLN A 218 -9.94 33.76 7.29
C GLN A 218 -9.20 33.55 5.97
N VAL A 219 -7.99 34.09 5.85
CA VAL A 219 -7.15 33.85 4.66
C VAL A 219 -6.88 32.34 4.58
N PRO A 220 -7.27 31.64 3.50
CA PRO A 220 -6.92 30.24 3.34
C PRO A 220 -5.40 30.15 3.26
N VAL A 221 -4.77 29.51 4.26
CA VAL A 221 -3.36 29.16 4.18
C VAL A 221 -3.25 28.00 3.20
N THR A 222 -3.00 28.32 1.93
CA THR A 222 -2.56 27.33 0.96
C THR A 222 -1.06 27.30 1.06
N LEU A 223 -0.51 26.26 1.72
CA LEU A 223 0.92 26.01 1.75
C LEU A 223 1.32 25.51 0.36
N GLU A 224 1.85 26.40 -0.48
CA GLU A 224 2.65 25.99 -1.63
C GLU A 224 4.11 26.07 -1.17
N PRO A 225 4.74 24.95 -0.78
CA PRO A 225 6.14 24.98 -0.37
C PRO A 225 6.99 25.39 -1.58
N ASP A 226 7.70 26.53 -1.48
CA ASP A 226 8.83 26.81 -2.36
C ASP A 226 9.74 25.58 -2.34
N ALA A 227 10.14 25.11 -3.52
CA ALA A 227 11.01 23.95 -3.65
C ALA A 227 12.33 24.20 -2.87
N LEU A 228 12.46 23.56 -1.72
CA LEU A 228 13.70 23.50 -0.95
C LEU A 228 14.75 22.78 -1.79
N ALA A 229 15.69 23.53 -2.36
CA ALA A 229 16.84 22.94 -3.04
C ALA A 229 17.86 22.47 -1.99
N LEU A 230 18.03 21.15 -1.89
CA LEU A 230 19.05 20.51 -1.07
C LEU A 230 20.24 20.15 -2.00
N SER A 231 21.40 20.80 -1.85
CA SER A 231 22.60 20.41 -2.59
C SER A 231 23.44 19.44 -1.76
N LEU A 232 23.42 18.16 -2.11
CA LEU A 232 24.39 17.17 -1.63
C LEU A 232 25.61 17.20 -2.58
N SER A 233 26.78 17.58 -2.08
CA SER A 233 28.04 17.34 -2.80
C SER A 233 28.79 16.20 -2.12
N LEU A 234 28.87 15.05 -2.79
CA LEU A 234 29.76 13.95 -2.41
C LEU A 234 31.09 14.15 -3.15
N LEU A 235 32.16 14.50 -2.44
CA LEU A 235 33.51 14.32 -2.99
C LEU A 235 33.86 12.85 -2.83
N LEU A 236 33.72 12.06 -3.89
CA LEU A 236 34.28 10.72 -3.96
C LEU A 236 35.81 10.86 -4.04
N PRO A 237 36.60 10.28 -3.11
CA PRO A 237 38.02 10.11 -3.35
C PRO A 237 38.21 9.14 -4.53
N SER A 238 39.15 9.43 -5.44
CA SER A 238 39.56 8.46 -6.45
C SER A 238 40.26 7.31 -5.74
N ILE A 239 39.64 6.13 -5.72
CA ILE A 239 40.26 4.90 -5.21
C ILE A 239 41.03 4.29 -6.38
N ASP A 240 42.35 4.37 -6.30
CA ASP A 240 43.26 3.59 -7.13
C ASP A 240 43.46 2.24 -6.43
N ILE A 241 43.10 1.14 -7.10
CA ILE A 241 43.22 -0.21 -6.56
C ILE A 241 44.37 -0.88 -7.30
N ASP A 242 45.55 -0.83 -6.71
CA ASP A 242 46.60 -1.82 -6.93
C ASP A 242 46.74 -2.65 -5.64
N ASP A 243 46.68 -3.97 -5.80
CA ASP A 243 46.69 -5.06 -4.83
C ASP A 243 46.42 -4.74 -3.33
N SER A 244 45.25 -5.24 -2.86
CA SER A 244 44.87 -5.52 -1.45
C SER A 244 44.67 -4.31 -0.50
N PRO A 245 43.42 -3.88 -0.20
CA PRO A 245 43.21 -2.85 0.81
C PRO A 245 42.69 -3.42 2.14
N THR A 246 43.46 -3.21 3.20
CA THR A 246 42.92 -3.00 4.55
C THR A 246 42.27 -1.63 4.58
N ILE A 247 40.94 -1.55 4.76
CA ILE A 247 40.21 -0.27 4.78
C ILE A 247 40.29 0.32 6.20
N LEU A 248 41.05 1.42 6.35
CA LEU A 248 40.93 2.32 7.50
C LEU A 248 39.85 3.36 7.18
N ALA A 249 38.76 3.35 7.95
CA ALA A 249 37.67 4.31 7.81
C ALA A 249 38.17 5.73 8.15
N SER A 250 38.20 6.60 7.14
CA SER A 250 38.32 8.05 7.36
C SER A 250 36.90 8.63 7.46
N ALA A 251 36.63 9.35 8.55
CA ALA A 251 35.37 10.06 8.71
C ALA A 251 35.23 11.13 7.62
N VAL A 252 34.26 10.97 6.73
CA VAL A 252 33.93 11.96 5.70
C VAL A 252 32.98 13.00 6.30
N PRO A 253 33.32 14.30 6.33
CA PRO A 253 32.40 15.31 6.83
C PRO A 253 31.29 15.58 5.81
N LEU A 254 30.05 15.29 6.19
CA LEU A 254 28.88 15.86 5.51
C LEU A 254 28.70 17.31 6.00
N THR A 255 28.77 18.28 5.10
CA THR A 255 28.45 19.67 5.44
C THR A 255 27.03 19.97 5.01
N LEU A 256 26.12 20.16 5.97
CA LEU A 256 24.76 20.64 5.72
C LEU A 256 24.78 22.17 5.75
N THR A 257 24.37 22.84 4.67
CA THR A 257 24.12 24.29 4.70
C THR A 257 22.62 24.51 4.53
N LEU A 258 21.99 24.98 5.60
CA LEU A 258 20.60 25.41 5.58
C LEU A 258 20.60 26.90 5.22
N ASN A 259 20.18 27.25 4.01
CA ASN A 259 19.88 28.65 3.73
C ASN A 259 18.58 28.99 4.45
N ALA A 260 18.65 29.91 5.41
CA ALA A 260 17.47 30.35 6.14
C ALA A 260 16.42 30.89 5.16
N PRO A 261 15.13 30.55 5.32
CA PRO A 261 14.08 31.28 4.63
C PRO A 261 14.14 32.75 5.03
N THR A 262 13.92 33.65 4.08
CA THR A 262 13.79 35.08 4.41
C THR A 262 12.44 35.28 5.09
N ILE A 263 12.44 35.29 6.42
CA ILE A 263 11.23 35.53 7.22
C ILE A 263 11.05 37.03 7.37
N THR A 264 9.99 37.57 6.76
CA THR A 264 9.48 38.90 7.09
C THR A 264 8.37 38.73 8.13
N ILE A 265 8.60 39.20 9.36
CA ILE A 265 7.82 38.81 10.56
C ILE A 265 6.45 39.49 10.66
N GLY A 266 5.47 38.74 11.17
CA GLY A 266 4.22 39.23 11.75
C GLY A 266 3.58 38.29 12.78
N LYS A 267 4.34 37.84 13.80
CA LYS A 267 3.93 37.20 15.09
C LYS A 267 4.09 35.66 15.25
N THR A 268 4.11 35.31 16.55
CA THR A 268 4.51 34.09 17.27
C THR A 268 3.97 32.77 16.72
N HIS A 269 4.83 31.75 16.70
CA HIS A 269 4.55 30.42 16.18
C HIS A 269 4.52 29.41 17.34
N GLU A 270 3.46 28.59 17.41
CA GLU A 270 3.51 27.32 18.14
C GLU A 270 4.03 26.25 17.17
N GLY A 271 5.05 25.51 17.60
CA GLY A 271 5.84 24.63 16.73
C GLY A 271 4.97 23.55 16.08
N THR A 272 4.90 23.57 14.76
CA THR A 272 4.53 22.37 14.02
C THR A 272 5.77 21.50 13.94
N VAL A 273 5.68 20.26 14.41
CA VAL A 273 6.71 19.24 14.17
C VAL A 273 6.81 19.06 12.66
N GLN A 274 7.88 19.55 12.06
CA GLN A 274 8.22 19.23 10.69
C GLN A 274 9.16 18.03 10.70
N THR A 275 8.63 16.89 10.28
CA THR A 275 9.42 15.69 9.98
C THR A 275 9.97 15.80 8.57
N LEU A 276 11.29 16.01 8.45
CA LEU A 276 12.01 15.86 7.20
C LEU A 276 12.54 14.43 7.09
N THR A 277 11.91 13.61 6.25
CA THR A 277 12.43 12.28 5.91
C THR A 277 13.46 12.43 4.79
N LEU A 278 14.76 12.40 5.11
CA LEU A 278 15.80 12.22 4.11
C LEU A 278 15.99 10.72 3.85
N ALA A 279 15.63 10.26 2.66
CA ALA A 279 16.08 8.97 2.15
C ALA A 279 17.45 9.18 1.49
N LEU A 280 18.53 8.71 2.12
CA LEU A 280 19.78 8.50 1.39
C LEU A 280 19.56 7.30 0.47
N LYS A 281 19.54 7.53 -0.84
CA LYS A 281 19.70 6.44 -1.80
C LYS A 281 21.16 6.00 -1.70
N ALA A 282 21.40 4.72 -1.42
CA ALA A 282 22.74 4.17 -1.41
C ALA A 282 23.46 4.52 -2.73
N PRO A 283 24.77 4.83 -2.71
CA PRO A 283 25.51 4.95 -3.95
C PRO A 283 25.37 3.65 -4.73
N SER A 284 24.99 3.75 -6.00
CA SER A 284 25.02 2.61 -6.93
C SER A 284 26.48 2.18 -7.09
N VAL A 285 26.88 1.14 -6.38
CA VAL A 285 28.10 0.41 -6.69
C VAL A 285 27.73 -0.57 -7.80
N VAL A 286 28.39 -0.44 -8.95
CA VAL A 286 28.27 -1.42 -10.05
C VAL A 286 29.15 -2.61 -9.69
N ILE A 287 28.72 -3.40 -8.70
CA ILE A 287 29.11 -4.80 -8.48
C ILE A 287 27.93 -5.47 -7.77
N ASP A 288 27.46 -6.61 -8.28
CA ASP A 288 26.27 -7.36 -7.86
C ASP A 288 26.26 -7.74 -6.37
N VAL A 289 25.72 -6.87 -5.52
CA VAL A 289 25.24 -7.19 -4.18
C VAL A 289 23.88 -6.53 -4.00
N THR A 290 22.82 -7.35 -3.95
CA THR A 290 21.47 -6.90 -3.62
C THR A 290 21.40 -6.56 -2.13
N VAL A 291 21.45 -5.27 -1.79
CA VAL A 291 21.19 -4.79 -0.45
C VAL A 291 19.69 -4.55 -0.32
N GLU A 292 18.97 -5.36 0.47
CA GLU A 292 17.61 -5.00 0.87
C GLU A 292 17.69 -3.73 1.73
N PRO A 293 16.93 -2.67 1.39
CA PRO A 293 16.98 -1.42 2.13
C PRO A 293 16.31 -1.61 3.49
N THR A 294 17.10 -1.85 4.54
CA THR A 294 16.65 -1.60 5.91
C THR A 294 16.49 -0.09 6.02
N VAL A 295 15.26 0.36 6.27
CA VAL A 295 14.93 1.78 6.44
C VAL A 295 15.75 2.32 7.61
N LEU A 296 16.85 3.02 7.31
CA LEU A 296 17.57 3.84 8.28
C LEU A 296 16.70 5.06 8.58
N SER A 297 15.98 5.00 9.69
CA SER A 297 15.22 6.15 10.17
C SER A 297 16.17 7.11 10.89
N LEU A 298 16.46 8.24 10.24
CA LEU A 298 17.06 9.40 10.88
C LEU A 298 15.92 10.20 11.55
N SER A 299 15.81 10.16 12.87
CA SER A 299 14.90 11.04 13.61
C SER A 299 15.63 12.31 14.02
N LEU A 300 15.34 13.42 13.33
CA LEU A 300 15.65 14.75 13.85
C LEU A 300 14.45 15.20 14.69
N SER A 301 14.62 15.30 16.01
CA SER A 301 13.71 16.05 16.85
C SER A 301 14.34 17.40 17.18
N LEU A 302 13.72 18.49 16.74
CA LEU A 302 14.04 19.81 17.27
C LEU A 302 13.42 19.89 18.66
N GLY A 303 14.26 19.94 19.70
CA GLY A 303 13.82 20.47 20.99
C GLY A 303 13.29 21.89 20.78
N THR A 304 12.18 22.22 21.42
CA THR A 304 11.58 23.57 21.40
C THR A 304 12.65 24.62 21.66
N VAL A 305 12.93 25.46 20.66
CA VAL A 305 13.68 26.70 20.87
C VAL A 305 12.67 27.77 21.21
N SER A 306 12.51 28.05 22.51
CA SER A 306 11.73 29.18 22.99
C SER A 306 12.59 30.44 22.89
N VAL A 307 12.25 31.34 21.96
CA VAL A 307 12.82 32.69 21.94
C VAL A 307 11.77 33.65 22.49
N ALA A 308 12.03 34.21 23.68
CA ALA A 308 11.31 35.38 24.17
C ALA A 308 12.02 36.63 23.64
N ILE A 309 11.30 37.47 22.89
CA ILE A 309 11.82 38.77 22.44
C ILE A 309 11.03 39.85 23.16
N GLU A 310 11.68 40.53 24.10
CA GLU A 310 11.33 41.92 24.45
C GLU A 310 11.97 42.86 23.42
N GLN A 311 11.33 44.00 23.17
CA GLN A 311 11.52 44.90 22.03
C GLN A 311 12.99 45.14 21.60
N ASP A 312 13.17 45.32 20.28
CA ASP A 312 14.38 45.86 19.61
C ASP A 312 15.71 45.10 19.77
N VAL A 313 15.76 43.81 19.42
CA VAL A 313 17.04 43.06 19.29
C VAL A 313 17.12 42.29 17.97
N THR A 314 18.23 42.47 17.25
CA THR A 314 18.63 41.61 16.12
C THR A 314 19.13 40.26 16.66
N VAL A 315 18.44 39.17 16.33
CA VAL A 315 18.87 37.82 16.73
C VAL A 315 19.95 37.35 15.77
N VAL A 316 21.21 37.38 16.21
CA VAL A 316 22.31 36.64 15.56
C VAL A 316 22.32 35.25 16.16
N ILE A 317 21.88 34.25 15.40
CA ILE A 317 22.03 32.85 15.81
C ILE A 317 23.50 32.50 15.56
N SER A 318 24.28 32.41 16.63
CA SER A 318 25.63 31.87 16.57
C SER A 318 25.57 30.42 16.10
N THR A 319 26.45 30.08 15.17
CA THR A 319 26.60 28.75 14.57
C THR A 319 26.43 27.65 15.61
N PHE A 320 25.37 26.86 15.46
CA PHE A 320 25.15 25.68 16.28
C PHE A 320 25.99 24.55 15.70
N ALA A 321 27.14 24.29 16.31
CA ALA A 321 27.95 23.12 15.96
C ALA A 321 27.24 21.87 16.50
N LEU A 322 26.55 21.14 15.63
CA LEU A 322 26.07 19.80 15.94
C LEU A 322 27.28 18.84 15.85
N ALA A 323 27.73 18.34 17.00
CA ALA A 323 28.63 17.19 17.02
C ALA A 323 27.80 15.93 16.78
N LEU A 324 27.97 15.33 15.60
CA LEU A 324 27.41 14.01 15.29
C LEU A 324 28.40 12.95 15.84
N SER A 325 28.02 12.24 16.90
CA SER A 325 28.66 10.94 17.19
C SER A 325 27.75 9.86 16.61
N ILE A 326 28.24 9.18 15.57
CA ILE A 326 27.62 7.94 15.12
C ILE A 326 28.02 6.88 16.14
N GLU A 327 27.12 6.58 17.08
CA GLU A 327 27.14 5.25 17.68
C GLU A 327 26.50 4.35 16.64
N GLN A 328 27.34 3.70 15.84
CA GLN A 328 26.88 2.61 14.99
C GLN A 328 26.31 1.58 15.96
N VAL A 329 24.99 1.49 16.08
CA VAL A 329 24.37 0.26 16.57
C VAL A 329 24.70 -0.76 15.50
N ASN A 330 25.86 -1.39 15.69
CA ASN A 330 26.40 -2.41 14.83
C ASN A 330 25.64 -3.72 15.08
N ILE A 331 24.31 -3.66 15.09
CA ILE A 331 23.52 -4.82 14.78
C ILE A 331 23.43 -4.81 13.26
N LEU A 332 24.53 -5.22 12.62
CA LEU A 332 24.40 -5.96 11.37
C LEU A 332 23.45 -7.09 11.69
N ALA A 333 22.15 -6.92 11.43
CA ALA A 333 21.38 -8.07 11.02
C ALA A 333 22.17 -8.59 9.81
N PRO A 334 22.76 -9.79 9.88
CA PRO A 334 23.45 -10.34 8.73
C PRO A 334 22.48 -10.25 7.55
N LEU A 335 22.97 -9.78 6.39
CA LEU A 335 22.17 -9.87 5.17
C LEU A 335 21.63 -11.30 5.08
N PRO A 336 20.36 -11.50 4.66
CA PRO A 336 19.80 -12.83 4.49
C PRO A 336 20.81 -13.66 3.73
N VAL A 337 21.25 -14.76 4.35
CA VAL A 337 22.25 -15.63 3.77
C VAL A 337 21.71 -16.13 2.45
N VAL A 338 22.54 -16.02 1.42
CA VAL A 338 22.33 -16.60 0.10
C VAL A 338 23.44 -17.62 -0.12
N ARG A 339 23.10 -18.75 -0.74
CA ARG A 339 24.09 -19.81 -1.03
C ARG A 339 24.07 -20.17 -2.50
N MET A 340 25.21 -19.92 -3.15
CA MET A 340 25.46 -20.39 -4.52
C MET A 340 25.76 -21.89 -4.53
N MET A 341 25.10 -22.65 -5.40
CA MET A 341 25.38 -24.06 -5.64
C MET A 341 25.45 -24.38 -7.14
N PRO A 342 26.36 -25.25 -7.58
CA PRO A 342 26.44 -25.63 -8.98
C PRO A 342 25.36 -26.66 -9.32
N PHE A 343 24.66 -26.48 -10.44
CA PHE A 343 23.87 -27.52 -11.10
C PHE A 343 24.50 -27.83 -12.46
N ILE A 344 25.20 -28.96 -12.56
CA ILE A 344 26.03 -29.31 -13.72
C ILE A 344 25.30 -30.36 -14.57
N PHE A 345 24.53 -29.92 -15.55
CA PHE A 345 23.80 -30.84 -16.43
C PHE A 345 24.76 -31.70 -17.28
N SER A 346 25.85 -31.11 -17.79
CA SER A 346 26.88 -31.79 -18.58
C SER A 346 28.22 -31.07 -18.49
N SER A 347 29.26 -31.55 -19.19
CA SER A 347 30.56 -30.85 -19.28
C SER A 347 30.46 -29.45 -19.87
N ASP A 348 29.42 -29.18 -20.66
CA ASP A 348 29.27 -27.96 -21.45
C ASP A 348 28.15 -27.04 -20.91
N ILE A 349 27.30 -27.55 -20.02
CA ILE A 349 26.11 -26.85 -19.53
C ILE A 349 26.06 -26.95 -18.01
N ALA A 350 26.17 -25.80 -17.35
CA ALA A 350 25.98 -25.65 -15.92
C ALA A 350 25.12 -24.42 -15.63
N TYR A 351 24.26 -24.56 -14.62
CA TYR A 351 23.40 -23.51 -14.12
C TYR A 351 23.78 -23.23 -12.66
N PRO A 352 24.53 -22.16 -12.35
CA PRO A 352 24.69 -21.73 -10.97
C PRO A 352 23.31 -21.41 -10.38
N ILE A 353 23.03 -21.97 -9.21
CA ILE A 353 21.78 -21.75 -8.47
C ILE A 353 22.09 -20.83 -7.29
N GLU A 354 21.33 -19.75 -7.19
CA GLU A 354 21.26 -18.88 -6.02
C GLU A 354 20.08 -19.33 -5.15
N PHE A 355 20.36 -20.02 -4.05
CA PHE A 355 19.37 -20.27 -3.01
C PHE A 355 19.30 -19.07 -2.07
N GLY A 356 18.08 -18.55 -1.85
CA GLY A 356 17.81 -17.44 -0.93
C GLY A 356 16.62 -17.75 0.00
N GLU A 357 16.03 -16.70 0.60
CA GLU A 357 14.86 -16.84 1.47
C GLU A 357 13.64 -17.37 0.69
N LYS A 358 13.41 -18.68 0.75
CA LYS A 358 12.28 -19.38 0.12
C LYS A 358 12.24 -19.32 -1.41
N TYR A 359 13.39 -19.14 -2.06
CA TYR A 359 13.51 -19.21 -3.51
C TYR A 359 14.84 -19.83 -3.96
N ALA A 360 14.86 -20.30 -5.21
CA ALA A 360 16.06 -20.62 -5.96
C ALA A 360 16.02 -19.96 -7.36
N ARG A 361 17.07 -19.22 -7.70
CA ARG A 361 17.25 -18.54 -9.00
C ARG A 361 18.37 -19.16 -9.80
N PHE A 362 18.25 -19.12 -11.12
CA PHE A 362 19.18 -19.80 -12.02
C PHE A 362 19.95 -18.81 -12.88
N TYR A 363 21.21 -19.11 -13.13
CA TYR A 363 22.09 -18.34 -14.00
C TYR A 363 22.63 -19.24 -15.12
N PHE A 364 23.00 -18.66 -16.25
CA PHE A 364 23.63 -19.37 -17.35
C PHE A 364 24.61 -18.44 -18.06
N ASP A 365 25.83 -18.91 -18.32
CA ASP A 365 26.91 -18.16 -18.99
C ASP A 365 27.25 -16.78 -18.35
N GLY A 366 27.08 -16.69 -17.02
CA GLY A 366 27.38 -15.47 -16.25
C GLY A 366 26.22 -14.49 -16.11
N ASP A 367 25.11 -14.71 -16.82
CA ASP A 367 23.93 -13.86 -16.78
C ASP A 367 22.73 -14.56 -16.10
N PRO A 368 21.72 -13.81 -15.61
CA PRO A 368 20.45 -14.37 -15.17
C PRO A 368 19.81 -15.22 -16.26
N LEU A 369 19.39 -16.45 -15.94
CA LEU A 369 18.65 -17.27 -16.88
C LEU A 369 17.24 -16.70 -17.02
N LEU A 370 16.88 -16.23 -18.21
CA LEU A 370 15.56 -15.68 -18.50
C LEU A 370 14.64 -16.73 -19.12
N GLY A 371 13.41 -16.80 -18.60
CA GLY A 371 12.34 -17.67 -19.09
C GLY A 371 11.37 -16.91 -19.99
N ASP A 372 10.09 -17.28 -19.91
CA ASP A 372 9.04 -16.59 -20.67
C ASP A 372 8.92 -15.13 -20.24
N ALA A 373 8.65 -14.25 -21.21
CA ALA A 373 8.53 -12.80 -21.01
C ALA A 373 9.78 -12.11 -20.41
N GLU A 374 10.98 -12.66 -20.62
CA GLU A 374 12.26 -12.11 -20.14
C GLU A 374 12.33 -12.01 -18.60
N VAL A 375 11.61 -12.89 -17.90
CA VAL A 375 11.61 -12.96 -16.43
C VAL A 375 12.70 -13.91 -15.96
N HIS A 376 13.46 -13.52 -14.93
CA HIS A 376 14.46 -14.39 -14.29
C HIS A 376 13.79 -15.67 -13.79
N VAL A 377 14.30 -16.81 -14.24
CA VAL A 377 13.81 -18.13 -13.80
C VAL A 377 14.05 -18.26 -12.30
N GLU A 378 12.94 -18.42 -11.58
CA GLU A 378 12.87 -18.56 -10.13
C GLU A 378 11.89 -19.70 -9.80
N VAL A 379 12.26 -20.51 -8.82
CA VAL A 379 11.37 -21.52 -8.24
C VAL A 379 11.25 -21.30 -6.74
N ALA A 380 10.06 -21.54 -6.20
CA ALA A 380 9.83 -21.48 -4.76
C ALA A 380 10.52 -22.65 -4.06
N THR A 381 11.02 -22.41 -2.85
CA THR A 381 11.57 -23.44 -1.95
C THR A 381 11.07 -23.21 -0.53
N ASP A 382 11.09 -24.23 0.31
CA ASP A 382 10.69 -24.08 1.72
C ASP A 382 11.84 -23.68 2.66
N TYR A 383 13.08 -23.59 2.14
CA TYR A 383 14.28 -23.24 2.91
C TYR A 383 14.36 -21.77 3.26
N GLU A 384 14.61 -21.48 4.54
CA GLU A 384 14.91 -20.14 5.03
C GLU A 384 16.38 -19.80 4.80
N SER A 385 16.70 -18.51 4.70
CA SER A 385 18.08 -18.03 4.52
C SER A 385 19.03 -18.58 5.58
N SER A 386 18.55 -18.70 6.82
CA SER A 386 19.33 -19.23 7.95
C SER A 386 19.68 -20.73 7.83
N GLU A 387 18.99 -21.47 6.97
CA GLU A 387 19.11 -22.92 6.82
C GLU A 387 20.03 -23.33 5.66
N LEU A 388 20.32 -22.40 4.74
CA LEU A 388 20.94 -22.75 3.46
C LEU A 388 22.31 -23.40 3.59
N TYR A 389 23.12 -23.08 4.61
CA TYR A 389 24.41 -23.74 4.82
C TYR A 389 24.30 -25.17 5.36
N GLN A 390 23.15 -25.56 5.91
CA GLN A 390 22.87 -26.92 6.34
C GLN A 390 22.33 -27.79 5.19
N LEU A 391 21.89 -27.17 4.09
CA LEU A 391 21.42 -27.89 2.92
C LEU A 391 22.56 -28.72 2.31
N GLN A 392 22.38 -30.03 2.25
CA GLN A 392 23.32 -30.92 1.56
C GLN A 392 22.71 -31.35 0.24
N THR A 393 23.53 -31.34 -0.81
CA THR A 393 23.08 -31.68 -2.15
C THR A 393 23.98 -32.71 -2.80
N ILE A 394 23.37 -33.56 -3.63
CA ILE A 394 24.07 -34.42 -4.58
C ILE A 394 23.29 -34.36 -5.88
N GLN A 395 23.98 -34.41 -7.01
CA GLN A 395 23.35 -34.20 -8.31
C GLN A 395 23.80 -35.28 -9.29
N SER A 396 22.88 -35.67 -10.18
CA SER A 396 23.14 -36.52 -11.34
C SER A 396 22.30 -36.02 -12.51
N ALA A 397 22.96 -35.59 -13.58
CA ALA A 397 22.32 -35.06 -14.80
C ALA A 397 21.24 -34.01 -14.47
N ASP A 398 19.98 -34.26 -14.80
CA ASP A 398 18.87 -33.32 -14.64
C ASP A 398 18.28 -33.26 -13.22
N VAL A 399 18.81 -34.00 -12.25
CA VAL A 399 18.23 -34.06 -10.89
C VAL A 399 19.27 -33.76 -9.81
N MET A 400 18.97 -32.79 -8.97
CA MET A 400 19.69 -32.49 -7.73
C MET A 400 18.84 -32.91 -6.53
N TRP A 401 19.32 -33.86 -5.74
CA TRP A 401 18.71 -34.22 -4.45
C TRP A 401 19.22 -33.29 -3.37
N MET A 402 18.32 -32.86 -2.50
CA MET A 402 18.56 -31.90 -1.44
C MET A 402 18.03 -32.45 -0.12
N VAL A 403 18.82 -32.35 0.95
CA VAL A 403 18.42 -32.78 2.29
C VAL A 403 18.79 -31.72 3.34
N HIS A 404 17.88 -31.55 4.31
CA HIS A 404 18.06 -30.65 5.45
C HIS A 404 17.45 -31.31 6.70
N PRO A 405 18.00 -31.13 7.92
CA PRO A 405 17.49 -31.79 9.13
C PRO A 405 16.02 -31.47 9.48
N SER A 406 15.56 -30.27 9.12
CA SER A 406 14.23 -29.75 9.46
C SER A 406 13.22 -29.77 8.31
N HIS A 407 13.62 -30.20 7.10
CA HIS A 407 12.74 -30.24 5.92
C HIS A 407 12.66 -31.64 5.34
N PRO A 408 11.56 -32.01 4.66
CA PRO A 408 11.51 -33.23 3.86
C PRO A 408 12.67 -33.29 2.85
N GLN A 409 13.11 -34.49 2.49
CA GLN A 409 14.07 -34.65 1.41
C GLN A 409 13.41 -34.22 0.10
N ALA A 410 14.08 -33.35 -0.66
CA ALA A 410 13.54 -32.76 -1.88
C ALA A 410 14.43 -33.04 -3.10
N GLN A 411 13.87 -32.85 -4.29
CA GLN A 411 14.57 -32.93 -5.55
C GLN A 411 14.29 -31.68 -6.39
N LEU A 412 15.35 -31.10 -6.95
CA LEU A 412 15.30 -30.05 -7.94
C LEU A 412 15.56 -30.68 -9.31
N LYS A 413 14.57 -30.59 -10.21
CA LYS A 413 14.60 -31.18 -11.55
C LYS A 413 14.67 -30.10 -12.60
N ARG A 414 15.58 -30.27 -13.56
CA ARG A 414 15.56 -29.51 -14.81
C ARG A 414 14.61 -30.19 -15.79
N VAL A 415 13.54 -29.49 -16.17
CA VAL A 415 12.50 -30.03 -17.09
C VAL A 415 12.77 -29.57 -18.52
N THR A 416 13.18 -28.32 -18.68
CA THR A 416 13.60 -27.74 -19.98
C THR A 416 14.85 -26.89 -19.77
N THR A 417 15.30 -26.18 -20.80
CA THR A 417 16.43 -25.23 -20.70
C THR A 417 16.17 -24.06 -19.77
N THR A 418 14.90 -23.72 -19.52
CA THR A 418 14.46 -22.54 -18.74
C THR A 418 13.37 -22.88 -17.71
N SER A 419 13.09 -24.17 -17.47
CA SER A 419 12.08 -24.61 -16.50
C SER A 419 12.67 -25.64 -15.54
N PHE A 420 12.50 -25.34 -14.26
CA PHE A 420 12.93 -26.17 -13.14
C PHE A 420 11.75 -26.39 -12.20
N ILE A 421 11.77 -27.50 -11.47
CA ILE A 421 10.76 -27.84 -10.48
C ILE A 421 11.48 -28.29 -9.21
N VAL A 422 11.03 -27.78 -8.06
CA VAL A 422 11.40 -28.29 -6.73
C VAL A 422 10.20 -29.02 -6.18
N GLU A 423 10.41 -30.25 -5.72
CA GLU A 423 9.37 -31.07 -5.10
C GLU A 423 9.96 -32.00 -4.04
N ASP A 424 9.16 -32.36 -3.05
CA ASP A 424 9.53 -33.37 -2.06
C ASP A 424 9.62 -34.76 -2.70
N ILE A 425 10.54 -35.57 -2.19
CA ILE A 425 10.71 -36.96 -2.60
C ILE A 425 9.65 -37.80 -1.89
N VAL A 426 8.81 -38.45 -2.68
CA VAL A 426 7.90 -39.49 -2.19
C VAL A 426 8.66 -40.81 -2.11
N PHE A 427 8.84 -41.32 -0.90
CA PHE A 427 9.43 -42.64 -0.67
C PHE A 427 8.34 -43.71 -0.67
N ASP A 428 8.42 -44.67 -1.58
CA ASP A 428 7.54 -45.85 -1.59
C ASP A 428 8.08 -47.00 -0.71
N LYS A 429 9.36 -46.91 -0.36
CA LYS A 429 10.06 -47.87 0.50
C LYS A 429 11.19 -47.17 1.24
N GLY A 430 11.37 -47.50 2.52
CA GLY A 430 12.45 -46.95 3.34
C GLY A 430 13.61 -47.94 3.51
N PRO A 431 14.73 -47.49 4.10
CA PRO A 431 15.33 -48.30 5.15
C PRO A 431 14.34 -48.38 6.32
N PHE A 432 13.96 -49.58 6.72
CA PHE A 432 13.13 -49.79 7.91
C PHE A 432 14.02 -50.06 9.11
N ILE A 433 13.54 -49.66 10.30
CA ILE A 433 14.17 -50.09 11.56
C ILE A 433 13.97 -51.60 11.75
N GLU A 434 14.70 -52.19 12.68
CA GLU A 434 14.56 -53.61 13.00
C GLU A 434 13.10 -53.97 13.35
N ARG A 435 12.67 -55.17 12.93
CA ARG A 435 11.29 -55.65 13.10
C ARG A 435 10.96 -55.75 14.59
N ASN A 436 9.80 -55.23 15.00
CA ASN A 436 9.43 -55.09 16.41
C ASN A 436 9.51 -56.38 17.23
N ASP A 437 9.08 -57.52 16.67
CA ASP A 437 9.14 -58.84 17.33
C ASP A 437 10.57 -59.36 17.53
N ILE A 438 11.53 -58.87 16.75
CA ILE A 438 12.95 -59.18 16.92
C ILE A 438 13.59 -58.26 17.95
N ALA A 439 13.22 -56.97 17.92
CA ALA A 439 13.80 -55.95 18.79
C ALA A 439 13.34 -56.06 20.25
N GLU A 440 12.03 -56.26 20.48
CA GLU A 440 11.43 -56.15 21.82
C GLU A 440 10.84 -57.47 22.35
N ASP A 441 10.56 -58.45 21.49
CA ASP A 441 9.96 -59.76 21.85
C ASP A 441 8.74 -59.62 22.80
N ASP A 442 7.81 -58.71 22.46
CA ASP A 442 6.73 -58.25 23.35
C ASP A 442 5.31 -58.74 22.98
N ASP A 443 5.19 -59.66 22.03
CA ASP A 443 3.93 -60.17 21.46
C ASP A 443 2.97 -59.09 20.89
N VAL A 444 3.45 -57.85 20.67
CA VAL A 444 2.63 -56.79 20.08
C VAL A 444 2.54 -56.98 18.57
N VAL A 445 1.31 -57.13 18.06
CA VAL A 445 1.03 -57.32 16.64
C VAL A 445 0.43 -56.07 16.02
N MET A 446 0.81 -55.81 14.77
CA MET A 446 0.17 -54.80 13.91
C MET A 446 -0.66 -55.49 12.82
N ASN A 447 -1.85 -54.97 12.56
CA ASN A 447 -2.76 -55.45 11.54
C ASN A 447 -3.18 -54.32 10.61
N VAL A 448 -3.20 -54.57 9.31
CA VAL A 448 -3.77 -53.68 8.31
C VAL A 448 -4.97 -54.36 7.66
N ASP A 449 -6.09 -53.63 7.49
CA ASP A 449 -7.30 -54.17 6.85
C ASP A 449 -7.32 -54.02 5.31
N ALA A 450 -6.36 -53.27 4.75
CA ALA A 450 -6.16 -53.14 3.31
C ALA A 450 -5.69 -54.47 2.71
N THR A 451 -6.43 -54.99 1.74
CA THR A 451 -6.16 -56.28 1.07
C THR A 451 -5.68 -56.12 -0.38
N ILE A 452 -5.69 -54.91 -0.92
CA ILE A 452 -5.30 -54.59 -2.30
C ILE A 452 -4.24 -53.47 -2.27
N ALA A 453 -3.13 -53.67 -2.97
CA ALA A 453 -2.07 -52.68 -3.07
C ALA A 453 -2.61 -51.32 -3.59
N GLY A 454 -2.18 -50.22 -2.96
CA GLY A 454 -2.59 -48.86 -3.31
C GLY A 454 -3.96 -48.43 -2.76
N THR A 455 -4.66 -49.29 -2.01
CA THR A 455 -5.92 -48.92 -1.33
C THR A 455 -5.66 -48.40 0.09
N ALA A 456 -6.51 -47.48 0.54
CA ALA A 456 -6.48 -47.01 1.92
C ALA A 456 -7.06 -48.07 2.87
N GLY A 457 -6.50 -48.18 4.07
CA GLY A 457 -6.98 -49.05 5.13
C GLY A 457 -6.59 -48.54 6.52
N THR A 458 -7.05 -49.25 7.56
CA THR A 458 -6.79 -48.99 8.97
C THR A 458 -5.61 -49.82 9.44
N LEU A 459 -4.56 -49.16 9.93
CA LEU A 459 -3.48 -49.82 10.66
C LEU A 459 -3.81 -49.83 12.16
N THR A 460 -3.98 -51.02 12.72
CA THR A 460 -4.29 -51.26 14.13
C THR A 460 -3.13 -51.97 14.81
N ARG A 461 -2.95 -51.77 16.11
CA ARG A 461 -2.04 -52.59 16.90
C ARG A 461 -2.69 -53.12 18.17
N SER A 462 -2.22 -54.25 18.67
CA SER A 462 -2.83 -54.92 19.82
C SER A 462 -2.61 -54.21 21.17
N SER A 463 -1.55 -53.39 21.32
CA SER A 463 -1.23 -52.67 22.56
C SER A 463 -0.33 -51.44 22.31
N GLY A 464 -0.51 -50.35 23.07
CA GLY A 464 0.25 -49.08 23.00
C GLY A 464 -0.43 -47.93 22.22
N ILE A 465 0.22 -46.75 22.12
CA ILE A 465 -0.25 -45.56 21.35
C ILE A 465 0.68 -45.13 20.18
N PHE A 466 0.12 -44.78 19.00
CA PHE A 466 0.95 -44.34 17.87
C PHE A 466 1.51 -42.97 18.27
N GLN A 467 2.76 -42.70 17.96
CA GLN A 467 3.38 -41.43 18.33
C GLN A 467 3.08 -40.38 17.26
N PRO A 468 3.01 -39.08 17.59
CA PRO A 468 2.77 -38.02 16.61
C PRO A 468 3.67 -38.10 15.36
N GLY A 469 4.94 -38.51 15.54
CA GLY A 469 5.90 -38.69 14.43
C GLY A 469 5.63 -39.89 13.52
N HIS A 470 4.62 -40.73 13.79
CA HIS A 470 4.21 -41.81 12.89
C HIS A 470 3.33 -41.33 11.74
N VAL A 471 2.75 -40.13 11.82
CA VAL A 471 1.96 -39.56 10.72
C VAL A 471 2.90 -39.24 9.56
N GLY A 472 2.62 -39.79 8.37
CA GLY A 472 3.46 -39.69 7.18
C GLY A 472 4.61 -40.71 7.11
N ALA A 473 4.87 -41.47 8.18
CA ALA A 473 5.92 -42.49 8.19
C ALA A 473 5.50 -43.76 7.41
N LEU A 474 6.49 -44.44 6.85
CA LEU A 474 6.34 -45.77 6.24
C LEU A 474 6.42 -46.86 7.31
N PHE A 475 5.47 -47.78 7.30
CA PHE A 475 5.45 -49.00 8.12
C PHE A 475 5.71 -50.22 7.23
N GLU A 476 6.71 -51.04 7.56
CA GLU A 476 6.86 -52.36 6.96
C GLU A 476 6.06 -53.38 7.78
N LEU A 477 5.12 -54.05 7.10
CA LEU A 477 4.30 -55.09 7.68
C LEU A 477 4.75 -56.43 7.14
N THR A 478 5.31 -57.26 8.02
CA THR A 478 5.72 -58.62 7.69
C THR A 478 4.73 -59.60 8.29
N HIS A 479 4.00 -60.31 7.42
CA HIS A 479 3.07 -61.34 7.84
C HIS A 479 3.75 -62.70 7.76
N PRO A 480 3.92 -63.41 8.88
CA PRO A 480 4.33 -64.80 8.83
C PRO A 480 3.19 -65.62 8.20
N ARG A 481 3.49 -66.38 7.15
CA ARG A 481 2.58 -67.41 6.67
C ARG A 481 2.69 -68.60 7.61
N VAL A 482 1.54 -69.12 8.01
CA VAL A 482 1.46 -70.38 8.75
C VAL A 482 2.20 -71.46 7.95
N ASN A 483 3.05 -72.24 8.62
CA ASN A 483 3.66 -73.42 8.01
C ASN A 483 2.54 -74.30 7.44
N ARG A 484 2.49 -74.39 6.11
CA ARG A 484 1.50 -75.20 5.40
C ARG A 484 2.20 -76.45 4.90
N GLN A 485 1.60 -77.60 5.19
CA GLN A 485 2.04 -78.88 4.68
C GLN A 485 0.87 -79.56 3.99
N MET A 486 1.12 -80.10 2.81
CA MET A 486 0.26 -81.09 2.18
C MET A 486 0.98 -82.44 2.20
N ASN A 487 0.24 -83.51 2.47
CA ASN A 487 0.75 -84.87 2.39
C ASN A 487 -0.37 -85.82 1.97
N GLY A 488 0.01 -87.01 1.56
CA GLY A 488 -0.93 -88.08 1.26
C GLY A 488 -0.22 -89.26 0.60
N ARG A 489 -1.01 -90.24 0.21
CA ARG A 489 -0.51 -91.44 -0.47
C ARG A 489 -1.47 -91.90 -1.55
N LEU A 490 -0.91 -92.51 -2.59
CA LEU A 490 -1.64 -93.28 -3.60
C LEU A 490 -1.07 -94.70 -3.65
N GLU A 491 -1.93 -95.69 -3.85
CA GLU A 491 -1.56 -97.11 -3.79
C GLU A 491 -1.80 -97.81 -5.14
N GLY A 492 -1.02 -98.86 -5.41
CA GLY A 492 -1.18 -99.71 -6.59
C GLY A 492 -0.93 -98.98 -7.90
N THR A 493 -2.01 -98.63 -8.61
CA THR A 493 -1.96 -97.96 -9.92
C THR A 493 -2.73 -96.64 -9.92
N GLU A 494 -3.10 -96.12 -8.75
CA GLU A 494 -3.83 -94.86 -8.64
C GLU A 494 -2.97 -93.67 -9.10
N THR A 495 -3.55 -92.79 -9.90
CA THR A 495 -2.91 -91.58 -10.43
C THR A 495 -3.70 -90.34 -10.06
N GLY A 496 -3.08 -89.16 -10.12
CA GLY A 496 -3.72 -87.89 -9.83
C GLY A 496 -3.01 -87.12 -8.72
N LEU A 497 -3.74 -86.22 -8.07
CA LEU A 497 -3.17 -85.33 -7.07
C LEU A 497 -3.00 -86.03 -5.73
N ILE A 498 -1.85 -85.82 -5.10
CA ILE A 498 -1.65 -86.12 -3.68
C ILE A 498 -1.85 -84.82 -2.92
N GLY A 499 -2.84 -84.79 -2.02
CA GLY A 499 -3.14 -83.62 -1.17
C GLY A 499 -3.78 -82.45 -1.92
N GLU A 500 -3.93 -81.33 -1.21
CA GLU A 500 -4.50 -80.08 -1.73
C GLU A 500 -3.47 -79.24 -2.49
N GLN A 501 -3.94 -78.27 -3.28
CA GLN A 501 -3.07 -77.27 -3.90
C GLN A 501 -2.74 -76.21 -2.86
N ILE A 502 -1.48 -75.82 -2.74
CA ILE A 502 -1.05 -74.88 -1.71
C ILE A 502 -0.24 -73.73 -2.30
N ASP A 503 -0.47 -72.50 -1.80
CA ASP A 503 0.32 -71.33 -2.19
C ASP A 503 1.72 -71.44 -1.60
N VAL A 504 2.75 -71.30 -2.44
CA VAL A 504 4.15 -71.39 -2.02
C VAL A 504 4.87 -70.10 -2.38
N ILE A 505 5.58 -69.55 -1.41
CA ILE A 505 6.60 -68.52 -1.53
C ILE A 505 7.64 -68.84 -0.45
N GLY A 506 8.92 -68.56 -0.67
CA GLY A 506 10.00 -68.95 0.24
C GLY A 506 10.40 -70.42 0.12
N ASP A 507 11.11 -70.91 1.14
CA ASP A 507 11.71 -72.25 1.14
C ASP A 507 10.66 -73.34 1.31
N TYR A 508 10.76 -74.39 0.48
CA TYR A 508 9.91 -75.56 0.57
C TYR A 508 10.70 -76.86 0.44
N ILE A 509 10.17 -77.90 1.07
CA ILE A 509 10.68 -79.27 1.03
C ILE A 509 9.60 -80.17 0.44
N PHE A 510 9.90 -80.76 -0.71
CA PHE A 510 9.17 -81.89 -1.25
C PHE A 510 9.85 -83.21 -0.86
N SER A 511 9.07 -84.19 -0.41
CA SER A 511 9.58 -85.51 -0.04
C SER A 511 8.68 -86.61 -0.59
N ILE A 512 9.29 -87.70 -1.06
CA ILE A 512 8.64 -89.01 -1.23
C ILE A 512 9.22 -89.92 -0.15
N THR A 513 8.38 -90.47 0.71
CA THR A 513 8.81 -91.18 1.93
C THR A 513 8.75 -92.70 1.83
N THR A 514 8.31 -93.24 0.69
CA THR A 514 8.23 -94.68 0.44
C THR A 514 9.40 -95.18 -0.40
N GLU A 515 9.94 -96.34 -0.02
CA GLU A 515 11.11 -96.95 -0.66
C GLU A 515 10.78 -97.66 -1.98
N GLU A 516 9.61 -98.28 -2.09
CA GLU A 516 9.23 -99.10 -3.25
C GLU A 516 8.02 -98.52 -3.98
N TRP A 517 8.27 -97.88 -5.13
CA TRP A 517 7.24 -97.39 -6.03
C TRP A 517 7.73 -97.33 -7.48
N ILE A 518 6.83 -97.62 -8.42
CA ILE A 518 7.11 -97.56 -9.86
C ILE A 518 6.18 -96.54 -10.52
N GLY A 519 6.73 -95.46 -11.08
CA GLY A 519 5.90 -94.39 -11.64
C GLY A 519 6.63 -93.10 -11.98
N THR A 520 5.85 -92.02 -12.16
CA THR A 520 6.31 -90.66 -12.40
C THR A 520 5.51 -89.68 -11.54
N VAL A 521 6.21 -89.00 -10.64
CA VAL A 521 5.64 -87.93 -9.81
C VAL A 521 6.16 -86.59 -10.29
N ARG A 522 5.28 -85.61 -10.45
CA ARG A 522 5.64 -84.23 -10.82
C ARG A 522 5.24 -83.28 -9.70
N LEU A 523 6.21 -82.48 -9.27
CA LEU A 523 5.93 -81.24 -8.57
C LEU A 523 5.66 -80.16 -9.62
N GLN A 524 4.50 -79.52 -9.56
CA GLN A 524 4.09 -78.52 -10.54
C GLN A 524 3.69 -77.22 -9.84
N LYS A 525 3.82 -76.10 -10.54
CA LYS A 525 3.32 -74.79 -10.12
C LYS A 525 2.41 -74.13 -11.16
N SER A 526 1.51 -73.26 -10.72
CA SER A 526 0.60 -72.44 -11.55
C SER A 526 0.22 -71.16 -10.81
N ASP A 527 0.02 -70.07 -11.54
CA ASP A 527 -0.43 -68.75 -11.10
C ASP A 527 -1.81 -68.35 -11.70
N ASP A 528 -2.40 -69.23 -12.51
CA ASP A 528 -3.60 -68.95 -13.32
C ASP A 528 -4.78 -69.90 -13.02
N GLY A 529 -4.83 -70.45 -11.81
CA GLY A 529 -5.87 -71.40 -11.41
C GLY A 529 -5.76 -72.75 -12.13
N TRP A 530 -4.54 -73.17 -12.49
CA TRP A 530 -4.21 -74.42 -13.17
C TRP A 530 -4.72 -74.51 -14.63
N VAL A 531 -4.97 -73.38 -15.28
CA VAL A 531 -5.19 -73.32 -16.73
C VAL A 531 -3.90 -73.71 -17.45
N THR A 532 -2.78 -73.17 -16.99
CA THR A 532 -1.43 -73.63 -17.36
C THR A 532 -0.73 -74.22 -16.14
N SER A 533 0.25 -75.09 -16.38
CA SER A 533 1.06 -75.64 -15.30
C SER A 533 2.50 -75.81 -15.76
N THR A 534 3.43 -75.34 -14.94
CA THR A 534 4.86 -75.49 -15.16
C THR A 534 5.41 -76.60 -14.28
N GLY A 535 6.21 -77.50 -14.86
CA GLY A 535 6.88 -78.55 -14.11
C GLY A 535 8.05 -77.97 -13.31
N VAL A 536 7.97 -78.04 -11.99
CA VAL A 536 9.07 -77.63 -11.10
C VAL A 536 10.14 -78.72 -11.07
N LYS A 537 9.72 -79.98 -10.86
CA LYS A 537 10.61 -81.14 -10.91
C LYS A 537 9.82 -82.42 -11.22
N THR A 538 10.46 -83.34 -11.93
CA THR A 538 9.94 -84.69 -12.20
C THR A 538 10.80 -85.72 -11.49
N PHE A 539 10.14 -86.65 -10.81
CA PHE A 539 10.74 -87.78 -10.12
C PHE A 539 10.28 -89.07 -10.80
N LEU A 540 11.23 -89.86 -11.25
CA LEU A 540 11.02 -91.20 -11.79
C LEU A 540 11.48 -92.19 -10.74
N SER A 541 10.84 -93.36 -10.63
CA SER A 541 11.16 -94.46 -9.69
C SER A 541 12.53 -94.40 -9.00
N THR A 542 12.60 -93.65 -7.89
CA THR A 542 13.86 -93.38 -7.16
C THR A 542 13.85 -93.87 -5.72
N GLY A 543 12.76 -94.50 -5.26
CA GLY A 543 12.55 -94.76 -3.83
C GLY A 543 12.39 -93.46 -3.04
N VAL A 544 12.89 -93.45 -1.80
CA VAL A 544 12.82 -92.27 -0.91
C VAL A 544 13.62 -91.12 -1.50
N THR A 545 13.03 -89.93 -1.56
CA THR A 545 13.71 -88.75 -2.09
C THR A 545 13.27 -87.48 -1.38
N THR A 546 14.18 -86.51 -1.34
CA THR A 546 13.92 -85.16 -0.83
C THR A 546 14.40 -84.14 -1.85
N PHE A 547 13.63 -83.09 -2.07
CA PHE A 547 13.95 -81.96 -2.91
C PHE A 547 13.63 -80.67 -2.17
N GLN A 548 14.61 -79.76 -2.12
CA GLN A 548 14.47 -78.46 -1.49
C GLN A 548 14.69 -77.39 -2.56
N ALA A 549 13.90 -76.32 -2.49
CA ALA A 549 14.03 -75.16 -3.34
C ALA A 549 13.29 -73.96 -2.71
N THR A 550 13.47 -72.79 -3.30
CA THR A 550 12.88 -71.52 -2.87
C THR A 550 12.03 -70.98 -4.01
N GLU A 551 10.78 -70.61 -3.72
CA GLU A 551 9.93 -69.84 -4.65
C GLU A 551 10.06 -68.35 -4.33
N THR A 552 10.53 -67.57 -5.28
CA THR A 552 10.79 -66.12 -5.09
C THR A 552 9.63 -65.25 -5.59
N GLU A 553 8.70 -65.83 -6.36
CA GLU A 553 7.59 -65.11 -6.96
C GLU A 553 6.30 -65.31 -6.16
N THR A 554 5.53 -64.24 -5.98
CA THR A 554 4.22 -64.30 -5.31
C THR A 554 3.16 -64.89 -6.25
N GLY A 555 2.10 -65.45 -5.66
CA GLY A 555 0.90 -65.86 -6.41
C GLY A 555 0.92 -67.28 -6.99
N PHE A 556 2.01 -68.04 -6.82
CA PHE A 556 2.08 -69.43 -7.30
C PHE A 556 1.47 -70.44 -6.32
N GLN A 557 0.64 -71.33 -6.85
CA GLN A 557 0.18 -72.55 -6.19
C GLN A 557 0.97 -73.76 -6.68
N TYR A 558 1.27 -74.67 -5.76
CA TYR A 558 1.97 -75.91 -6.02
C TYR A 558 1.05 -77.11 -5.80
N ARG A 559 1.30 -78.18 -6.56
CA ARG A 559 0.64 -79.48 -6.38
C ARG A 559 1.59 -80.63 -6.64
N ILE A 560 1.31 -81.76 -5.99
CA ILE A 560 1.98 -83.04 -6.25
C ILE A 560 1.07 -83.85 -7.17
N ASN A 561 1.54 -84.18 -8.36
CA ASN A 561 0.76 -84.92 -9.35
C ASN A 561 1.47 -86.22 -9.75
N VAL A 562 0.84 -87.35 -9.46
CA VAL A 562 1.27 -88.68 -9.92
C VAL A 562 0.71 -88.90 -11.32
N VAL A 563 1.58 -88.76 -12.32
CA VAL A 563 1.19 -88.84 -13.74
C VAL A 563 1.19 -90.28 -14.25
N VAL A 564 2.05 -91.12 -13.69
CA VAL A 564 2.13 -92.55 -13.99
C VAL A 564 2.34 -93.31 -12.67
N HIS A 565 1.57 -94.36 -12.43
CA HIS A 565 1.74 -95.25 -11.28
C HIS A 565 1.52 -96.69 -11.75
N LEU A 566 2.57 -97.51 -11.69
CA LEU A 566 2.57 -98.88 -12.20
C LEU A 566 2.54 -99.92 -11.07
N ALA A 567 3.15 -99.61 -9.92
CA ALA A 567 3.14 -100.47 -8.73
C ALA A 567 3.63 -99.72 -7.47
N GLY A 568 3.30 -100.25 -6.30
CA GLY A 568 3.81 -99.80 -5.00
C GLY A 568 2.91 -98.77 -4.31
N THR A 569 3.49 -98.03 -3.37
CA THR A 569 2.83 -96.92 -2.68
C THR A 569 3.66 -95.67 -2.87
N ILE A 570 3.07 -94.58 -3.35
CA ILE A 570 3.70 -93.28 -3.42
C ILE A 570 3.14 -92.45 -2.27
N ALA A 571 3.89 -92.32 -1.17
CA ALA A 571 3.59 -91.36 -0.11
C ALA A 571 4.47 -90.13 -0.28
N ALA A 572 3.85 -88.97 -0.44
CA ALA A 572 4.57 -87.74 -0.70
C ALA A 572 4.05 -86.58 0.16
N SER A 573 4.93 -85.63 0.44
CA SER A 573 4.60 -84.39 1.13
C SER A 573 5.30 -83.20 0.50
N LEU A 574 4.66 -82.03 0.61
CA LEU A 574 5.26 -80.74 0.33
C LEU A 574 5.03 -79.87 1.58
N ALA A 575 6.12 -79.44 2.20
CA ALA A 575 6.12 -78.61 3.40
C ALA A 575 6.78 -77.27 3.07
N ILE A 576 6.16 -76.17 3.51
CA ILE A 576 6.72 -74.82 3.42
C ILE A 576 7.39 -74.52 4.77
N ASN A 577 8.70 -74.30 4.75
CA ASN A 577 9.45 -73.98 5.95
C ASN A 577 9.49 -72.48 6.08
N THR A 578 8.53 -71.91 6.81
CA THR A 578 8.42 -70.48 7.14
C THR A 578 8.57 -69.55 5.95
N SER A 579 7.46 -69.02 5.46
CA SER A 579 7.50 -67.90 4.52
C SER A 579 6.92 -66.66 5.15
N SER A 580 7.54 -65.52 4.89
CA SER A 580 6.98 -64.23 5.23
C SER A 580 6.60 -63.51 3.95
N VAL A 581 5.52 -62.75 4.00
CA VAL A 581 5.21 -61.75 2.97
C VAL A 581 5.28 -60.39 3.63
N SER A 582 6.03 -59.49 3.01
CA SER A 582 6.21 -58.13 3.51
C SER A 582 5.61 -57.13 2.53
N GLY A 583 5.06 -56.04 3.07
CA GLY A 583 4.56 -54.89 2.31
C GLY A 583 4.75 -53.61 3.11
N SER A 584 4.79 -52.46 2.43
CA SER A 584 4.84 -51.15 3.08
C SER A 584 3.46 -50.48 3.07
N ALA A 585 3.18 -49.69 4.11
CA ALA A 585 2.02 -48.81 4.21
C ALA A 585 2.45 -47.44 4.75
N THR A 586 1.92 -46.37 4.17
CA THR A 586 2.12 -45.01 4.68
C THR A 586 0.97 -44.65 5.62
N ALA A 587 1.28 -44.21 6.84
CA ALA A 587 0.24 -43.76 7.77
C ALA A 587 -0.24 -42.35 7.39
N VAL A 588 -1.55 -42.20 7.14
CA VAL A 588 -2.17 -40.91 6.80
C VAL A 588 -3.30 -40.64 7.80
N GLY A 589 -3.13 -39.71 8.75
CA GLY A 589 -4.24 -39.29 9.64
C GLY A 589 -3.87 -38.79 11.04
N VAL A 590 -4.90 -38.34 11.77
CA VAL A 590 -4.82 -37.89 13.18
C VAL A 590 -4.88 -39.11 14.10
N ILE A 591 -3.88 -39.24 14.97
CA ILE A 591 -3.80 -40.34 15.92
C ILE A 591 -4.75 -40.04 17.10
N GLY A 592 -5.76 -40.89 17.28
CA GLY A 592 -6.59 -40.90 18.47
C GLY A 592 -5.79 -41.39 19.67
N VAL A 593 -5.90 -40.67 20.79
CA VAL A 593 -5.32 -41.01 22.10
C VAL A 593 -5.96 -42.26 22.67
#